data_AF-A0A661DX68-F1
#
_entry.id   AF-A0A661DX68-F1
#
_cell.length_a   1.000
_cell.length_b   1.000
_cell.length_c   1.000
_cell.angle_alpha   90.00
_cell.angle_beta   90.00
_cell.angle_gamma   90.00
#
_symmetry.space_group_name_H-M   'P 1'
#
loop_
_entity.id
_entity.type
_entity.pdbx_description
1 polymer ?
#
loop_
_entity_poly.entity_id
_entity_poly.type
_entity_poly.pdbx_seq_one_letter_code
_entity_poly.pdbx_strand_id
1 'polypeptide(L)'
;MSSPNTTPVRRSVSLPQDLVAQALESAPQALKRNFNRLVRTALEEYIEARKASAFAEQMRAMAADPDVQREITTINREFRHADADGLGEGE
;
A
#
# COMPACT_ATOMS: atom_id res chain seq x y z
N MET A 1 -11.75 -17.05 12.31
CA MET A 1 -11.31 -15.66 12.09
C MET A 1 -11.15 -15.02 13.45
N SER A 2 -9.92 -14.87 13.95
CA SER A 2 -9.68 -14.28 15.27
C SER A 2 -10.01 -12.80 15.25
N SER A 3 -10.91 -12.36 16.12
CA SER A 3 -11.25 -10.94 16.28
C SER A 3 -9.99 -10.12 16.55
N PRO A 4 -9.85 -8.91 15.96
CA PRO A 4 -8.71 -8.05 16.26
C PRO A 4 -8.70 -7.75 17.76
N ASN A 5 -7.60 -8.06 18.43
CA ASN A 5 -7.42 -7.78 19.84
C ASN A 5 -7.31 -6.26 20.04
N THR A 6 -8.42 -5.62 20.39
CA THR A 6 -8.55 -4.16 20.52
C THR A 6 -8.00 -3.62 21.85
N THR A 7 -7.30 -4.45 22.63
CA THR A 7 -6.79 -4.03 23.95
C THR A 7 -5.71 -2.96 23.77
N PRO A 8 -5.87 -1.76 24.36
CA PRO A 8 -4.89 -0.69 24.20
C PRO A 8 -3.57 -1.08 24.87
N VAL A 9 -2.48 -1.05 24.10
CA VAL A 9 -1.12 -1.27 24.59
C VAL A 9 -0.47 0.07 24.89
N ARG A 10 0.03 0.26 26.12
CA ARG A 10 0.83 1.44 26.49
C ARG A 10 2.32 1.12 26.36
N ARG A 11 3.06 1.96 25.64
CA ARG A 11 4.52 1.85 25.48
C ARG A 11 5.15 3.22 25.69
N SER A 12 6.22 3.26 26.46
CA SER A 12 7.06 4.44 26.61
C SER A 12 8.25 4.31 25.66
N VAL A 13 8.49 5.35 24.86
CA VAL A 13 9.59 5.40 23.89
C VAL A 13 10.30 6.75 24.02
N SER A 14 11.62 6.74 23.87
CA SER A 14 12.42 7.95 23.80
C SER A 14 12.57 8.36 22.33
N LEU A 15 12.09 9.54 21.99
CA LEU A 15 12.17 10.09 20.63
C LEU A 15 13.02 11.36 20.65
N PRO A 16 13.82 11.62 19.59
CA PRO A 16 14.51 12.90 19.44
C PRO A 16 13.50 14.05 19.43
N GLN A 17 13.80 15.12 20.16
CA GLN A 17 12.93 16.29 20.25
C GLN A 17 12.66 16.91 18.86
N ASP A 18 13.70 17.00 18.02
CA ASP A 18 13.60 17.56 16.67
C ASP A 18 12.67 16.75 15.77
N LEU A 19 12.64 15.42 15.95
CA LEU A 19 11.74 14.54 15.21
C LEU A 19 10.28 14.80 15.60
N VAL A 20 10.02 14.93 16.91
CA VAL A 20 8.67 15.22 17.42
C VAL A 20 8.20 16.60 16.95
N ALA A 21 9.09 17.60 16.95
CA ALA A 21 8.79 18.94 16.48
C ALA A 21 8.40 18.95 14.99
N GLN A 22 9.22 18.33 14.13
CA GLN A 22 8.94 18.24 12.69
C GLN A 22 7.64 17.49 12.38
N ALA A 23 7.39 16.40 13.11
CA ALA A 23 6.16 15.63 12.96
C ALA A 23 4.93 16.46 13.33
N LEU A 24 5.00 17.24 14.42
CA LEU A 24 3.91 18.13 14.83
C LEU A 24 3.72 19.34 13.90
N GLU A 25 4.80 19.88 13.33
CA GLU A 25 4.73 20.98 12.37
C GLU A 25 3.99 20.56 11.10
N SER A 26 4.35 19.39 10.57
CA SER A 26 3.81 18.79 9.35
C SER A 26 2.41 18.20 9.53
N ALA A 27 2.01 17.89 10.77
CA ALA A 27 0.72 17.29 11.05
C ALA A 27 -0.45 18.25 10.76
N PRO A 28 -1.60 17.76 10.24
CA PRO A 28 -2.84 18.52 10.20
C PRO A 28 -3.24 19.05 11.59
N GLN A 29 -3.91 20.21 11.65
CA GLN A 29 -4.32 20.86 12.91
C GLN A 29 -5.05 19.90 13.86
N ALA A 30 -5.84 18.97 13.32
CA ALA A 30 -6.60 17.96 14.07
C ALA A 30 -5.70 16.96 14.83
N LEU A 31 -4.47 16.72 14.37
CA LEU A 31 -3.53 15.77 14.95
C LEU A 31 -2.52 16.44 15.89
N LYS A 32 -2.25 17.75 15.73
CA LYS A 32 -1.34 18.51 16.62
C LYS A 32 -1.75 18.50 18.09
N ARG A 33 -3.05 18.38 18.38
CA ARG A 33 -3.60 18.39 19.74
C ARG A 33 -3.51 17.05 20.47
N ASN A 34 -3.21 15.95 19.77
CA ASN A 34 -3.16 14.61 20.37
C ASN A 34 -2.05 13.77 19.74
N PHE A 35 -0.89 13.73 20.39
CA PHE A 35 0.27 12.99 19.93
C PHE A 35 -0.02 11.49 19.75
N ASN A 36 -0.86 10.87 20.58
CA ASN A 36 -1.24 9.46 20.41
C ASN A 36 -1.99 9.21 19.11
N ARG A 37 -2.82 10.16 18.65
CA ARG A 37 -3.48 10.06 17.34
C ARG A 37 -2.48 10.17 16.21
N LEU A 38 -1.52 11.09 16.32
CA LEU A 38 -0.43 11.22 15.34
C LEU A 38 0.39 9.93 15.24
N VAL A 39 0.80 9.37 16.38
CA VAL A 39 1.53 8.09 16.43
C VAL A 39 0.71 6.95 15.82
N ARG A 40 -0.59 6.86 16.13
CA ARG A 40 -1.44 5.83 15.54
C ARG A 40 -1.52 5.95 14.03
N THR A 41 -1.77 7.15 13.51
CA THR A 41 -1.83 7.40 12.06
C THR A 41 -0.51 7.05 11.38
N ALA A 42 0.63 7.44 11.97
CA ALA A 42 1.95 7.10 11.43
C ALA A 42 2.19 5.57 11.40
N LEU A 43 1.72 4.82 12.41
CA LEU A 43 1.82 3.36 12.43
C LEU A 43 0.92 2.70 11.36
N GLU A 44 -0.30 3.20 11.17
CA GLU A 44 -1.21 2.74 10.12
C GLU A 44 -0.59 2.95 8.72
N GLU A 45 -0.06 4.15 8.45
CA GLU A 45 0.62 4.47 7.20
C GLU A 45 1.86 3.60 6.98
N TYR A 46 2.67 3.38 8.01
CA TYR A 46 3.84 2.50 7.94
C TYR A 46 3.45 1.06 7.56
N ILE A 47 2.39 0.53 8.16
CA ILE A 47 1.88 -0.82 7.86
C ILE A 47 1.42 -0.90 6.41
N GLU A 48 0.63 0.06 5.94
CA GLU A 48 0.13 0.07 4.57
C GLU A 48 1.25 0.22 3.54
N ALA A 49 2.23 1.10 3.79
CA ALA A 49 3.41 1.25 2.94
C ALA A 49 4.21 -0.06 2.86
N ARG A 50 4.34 -0.79 3.97
CA ARG A 50 5.06 -2.07 4.01
C ARG A 50 4.31 -3.17 3.26
N LYS A 51 2.99 -3.25 3.41
CA LYS A 51 2.14 -4.18 2.65
C LYS A 51 2.21 -3.90 1.15
N ALA A 52 2.07 -2.63 0.75
CA ALA A 52 2.15 -2.23 -0.65
C ALA A 52 3.52 -2.58 -1.26
N SER A 53 4.61 -2.35 -0.51
CA SER A 53 5.96 -2.70 -0.96
C SER A 53 6.13 -4.21 -1.14
N ALA A 54 5.66 -5.02 -0.17
CA ALA A 54 5.72 -6.47 -0.25
C ALA A 54 4.88 -7.01 -1.41
N PHE A 55 3.69 -6.45 -1.62
CA PHE A 55 2.85 -6.80 -2.77
C PHE A 55 3.54 -6.46 -4.09
N ALA A 56 4.11 -5.26 -4.23
CA ALA A 56 4.82 -4.85 -5.43
C ALA A 56 6.04 -5.75 -5.73
N GLU A 57 6.75 -6.20 -4.69
CA GLU A 57 7.85 -7.14 -4.82
C GLU A 57 7.38 -8.51 -5.31
N GLN A 58 6.29 -9.04 -4.74
CA GLN A 58 5.68 -10.28 -5.20
C GLN A 58 5.18 -10.18 -6.65
N MET A 59 4.55 -9.08 -7.02
CA MET A 59 4.12 -8.83 -8.40
C MET A 59 5.29 -8.77 -9.37
N ARG A 60 6.42 -8.15 -8.98
CA ARG A 60 7.64 -8.16 -9.80
C ARG A 60 8.21 -9.56 -9.97
N ALA A 61 8.24 -10.36 -8.90
CA ALA A 61 8.69 -11.75 -8.98
C ALA A 61 7.79 -12.57 -9.91
N MET A 62 6.46 -12.42 -9.79
CA MET A 62 5.48 -13.09 -10.65
C MET A 62 5.60 -12.66 -12.12
N ALA A 63 5.81 -11.37 -12.38
CA ALA A 63 6.00 -10.86 -13.75
C ALA A 63 7.31 -11.35 -14.39
N ALA A 64 8.33 -11.65 -13.57
CA ALA A 64 9.59 -12.23 -14.02
C ALA A 64 9.54 -13.76 -14.19
N ASP A 65 8.46 -14.42 -13.74
CA ASP A 65 8.30 -15.87 -13.85
C ASP A 65 8.07 -16.27 -15.32
N PRO A 66 8.93 -17.13 -15.91
CA PRO A 66 8.81 -17.55 -17.31
C PRO A 66 7.51 -18.29 -17.63
N ASP A 67 6.94 -19.05 -16.69
CA ASP A 67 5.70 -19.78 -16.93
C ASP A 67 4.49 -18.84 -16.92
N VAL A 68 4.50 -17.85 -16.03
CA VAL A 68 3.52 -16.75 -16.05
C VAL A 68 3.62 -15.95 -17.35
N GLN A 69 4.82 -15.64 -17.83
CA GLN A 69 5.01 -14.94 -19.10
C GLN A 69 4.47 -15.73 -20.30
N ARG A 70 4.67 -17.05 -20.32
CA ARG A 70 4.12 -17.94 -21.37
C ARG A 70 2.60 -17.94 -21.34
N GLU A 71 2.01 -18.03 -20.15
CA GLU A 71 0.56 -18.01 -19.99
C GLU A 71 -0.03 -16.67 -20.43
N ILE A 72 0.55 -15.55 -20.00
CA ILE A 72 0.15 -14.20 -20.45
C ILE A 72 0.24 -14.08 -21.98
N THR A 73 1.30 -14.62 -22.59
CA THR A 73 1.45 -14.62 -24.05
C THR A 73 0.34 -15.42 -24.74
N THR A 74 -0.02 -16.57 -24.18
CA THR A 74 -1.13 -17.41 -24.67
C THR A 74 -2.47 -16.68 -24.57
N ILE A 75 -2.77 -16.13 -23.39
CA ILE A 75 -4.00 -15.35 -23.12
C ILE A 75 -4.08 -14.16 -24.08
N ASN A 76 -3.03 -13.33 -24.19
CA ASN A 76 -3.02 -12.17 -25.09
C ASN A 76 -3.25 -12.57 -26.55
N ARG A 77 -2.74 -13.72 -26.99
CA ARG A 77 -2.99 -14.22 -28.35
C ARG A 77 -4.45 -14.60 -28.56
N GLU A 78 -5.06 -15.27 -27.59
CA GLU A 78 -6.45 -15.74 -27.65
C GLU A 78 -7.45 -14.60 -27.57
N PHE A 79 -7.15 -13.56 -26.79
CA PHE A 79 -8.03 -12.41 -26.58
C PHE A 79 -7.73 -11.21 -27.48
N ARG A 80 -6.75 -11.31 -28.39
CA ARG A 80 -6.37 -10.22 -29.30
C ARG A 80 -7.55 -9.64 -30.11
N HIS A 81 -8.54 -10.45 -30.45
CA HIS A 81 -9.74 -9.98 -31.16
C HIS A 81 -10.67 -9.20 -30.23
N ALA A 82 -10.80 -9.62 -28.96
CA ALA A 82 -11.63 -8.95 -27.97
C ALA A 82 -11.04 -7.58 -27.57
N ASP A 83 -9.70 -7.43 -27.59
CA ASP A 83 -9.05 -6.14 -27.34
C ASP A 83 -9.38 -5.06 -28.41
N ALA A 84 -9.71 -5.49 -29.64
CA ALA A 84 -10.14 -4.60 -30.72
C ALA A 84 -11.68 -4.44 -30.79
N ASP A 85 -12.42 -5.24 -30.02
CA ASP A 85 -13.89 -5.24 -30.02
C ASP A 85 -14.41 -4.09 -29.14
N GLY A 86 -14.68 -2.95 -29.76
CA GLY A 86 -15.15 -1.73 -29.10
C GLY A 86 -14.53 -0.43 -29.63
N LEU A 87 -13.46 -0.52 -30.42
CA LEU A 87 -12.94 0.60 -31.22
C LEU A 87 -13.57 0.52 -32.61
N GLY A 88 -14.80 1.02 -32.74
CA GLY A 88 -15.45 1.15 -34.04
C GLY A 88 -14.55 1.94 -34.99
N GLU A 89 -14.31 1.40 -36.19
CA GLU A 89 -13.83 2.22 -37.29
C GLU A 89 -14.84 3.37 -37.47
N GLY A 90 -14.33 4.60 -37.41
CA GLY A 90 -15.17 5.78 -37.54
C GLY A 90 -15.96 5.76 -38.85
N GLU A 91 -17.28 5.88 -38.74
CA GLU A 91 -18.16 6.52 -39.72
C GLU A 91 -18.91 7.66 -39.02
#